data_AF-A0A537LB96-F1
#
_entry.id   AF-A0A537LB96-F1
#
_cell.length_a   1.000
_cell.length_b   1.000
_cell.length_c   1.000
_cell.angle_alpha   90.00
_cell.angle_beta   90.00
_cell.angle_gamma   90.00
#
_symmetry.space_group_name_H-M   'P 1'
#
loop_
_entity.id
_entity.type
_entity.pdbx_description
1 polymer ?
#
loop_
_entity_poly.entity_id
_entity_poly.type
_entity_poly.pdbx_seq_one_letter_code
_entity_poly.pdbx_strand_id
1 'polypeptide(L)'
;MSHRGKSTLRGVVAIFAAFIAAGGIFSAYGINPIHAYAVIAHDALVVPGAFPEIFRSTIPLLLTGVGLVLAFRAQFYNIGAEGQLLAGAVAATGVALFTPVRGPMTLPVMFAAGFVGGALWGLLPSLLKLRLNVNEVITTLMMNYIALYFVSWLVTGPWRGPSVRGFAYTDQFPAAAWLPLIPGTRIHWPTLALGVVLAAGCAVLLARTRLGFAIRVQGENPEAARYVGINALRTTLLVMLLSGGAAGLAGVGEVAGVHHKLLDPNQVSLGYGYTAIIVAWLARGQALATLITATLFGLIYSSGDVMQVSLQMPFRVTSVFNGLILFFLIGSERLLAYRVRWAPRPAPADPPAPAAAPHRPSGEEQWE
;
A
#
# COMPACT_ATOMS: atom_id res chain seq x y z
N MET A 1 31.22 -13.53 4.53
CA MET A 1 29.80 -13.38 4.94
C MET A 1 28.98 -12.81 3.78
N SER A 2 28.10 -13.63 3.20
CA SER A 2 27.40 -13.32 1.95
C SER A 2 26.48 -12.08 2.07
N HIS A 3 26.25 -11.42 0.93
CA HIS A 3 25.41 -10.22 0.82
C HIS A 3 24.00 -10.41 1.42
N ARG A 4 23.50 -11.66 1.48
CA ARG A 4 22.22 -12.03 2.11
C ARG A 4 22.24 -11.90 3.64
N GLY A 5 23.29 -12.39 4.31
CA GLY A 5 23.39 -12.36 5.78
C GLY A 5 23.45 -10.95 6.36
N LYS A 6 24.08 -10.01 5.62
CA LYS A 6 24.09 -8.59 5.99
C LYS A 6 22.70 -7.94 5.86
N SER A 7 21.86 -8.38 4.92
CA SER A 7 20.50 -7.83 4.77
C SER A 7 19.55 -8.33 5.86
N THR A 8 19.69 -9.58 6.31
CA THR A 8 18.86 -10.16 7.38
C THR A 8 19.18 -9.52 8.73
N LEU A 9 20.47 -9.35 9.06
CA LEU A 9 20.89 -8.69 10.31
C LEU A 9 20.36 -7.25 10.38
N ARG A 10 20.35 -6.55 9.25
CA ARG A 10 19.83 -5.18 9.13
C ARG A 10 18.33 -5.10 9.42
N GLY A 11 17.54 -6.00 8.85
CA GLY A 11 16.10 -6.08 9.13
C GLY A 11 15.81 -6.38 10.59
N VAL A 12 16.57 -7.29 11.21
CA VAL A 12 16.43 -7.61 12.64
C VAL A 12 16.69 -6.39 13.52
N VAL A 13 17.79 -5.66 13.28
CA VAL A 13 18.12 -4.43 14.03
C VAL A 13 17.00 -3.39 13.92
N ALA A 14 16.40 -3.24 12.75
CA ALA A 14 15.31 -2.30 12.54
C ALA A 14 14.04 -2.67 13.29
N ILE A 15 13.70 -3.96 13.30
CA ILE A 15 12.56 -4.47 14.06
C ILE A 15 12.79 -4.22 15.56
N PHE A 16 13.98 -4.53 16.08
CA PHE A 16 14.32 -4.22 17.47
C PHE A 16 14.24 -2.71 17.78
N ALA A 17 14.75 -1.86 16.89
CA ALA A 17 14.64 -0.41 17.05
C ALA A 17 13.17 0.06 17.06
N ALA A 18 12.32 -0.52 16.22
CA ALA A 18 10.88 -0.26 16.21
C ALA A 18 10.22 -0.66 17.53
N PHE A 19 10.53 -1.85 18.06
CA PHE A 19 10.04 -2.30 19.37
C PHE A 19 10.58 -1.44 20.53
N ILE A 20 11.79 -0.91 20.44
CA ILE A 20 12.28 0.01 21.47
C ILE A 20 11.50 1.33 21.41
N ALA A 21 11.31 1.89 20.21
CA ALA A 21 10.57 3.14 20.02
C ALA A 21 9.10 3.01 20.45
N ALA A 22 8.43 1.92 20.05
CA ALA A 22 7.08 1.59 20.49
C ALA A 22 6.99 1.40 22.01
N GLY A 23 8.03 0.82 22.63
CA GLY A 23 8.10 0.63 24.07
C GLY A 23 8.16 1.96 24.81
N GLY A 24 8.83 2.96 24.24
CA GLY A 24 8.79 4.33 24.75
C GLY A 24 7.38 4.91 24.83
N ILE A 25 6.54 4.63 23.83
CA ILE A 25 5.13 5.07 23.83
C ILE A 25 4.33 4.38 24.93
N PHE A 26 4.50 3.07 25.10
CA PHE A 26 3.82 2.32 26.16
C PHE A 26 4.19 2.88 27.54
N SER A 27 5.48 3.11 27.79
CA SER A 27 5.95 3.73 29.03
C SER A 27 5.36 5.13 29.25
N ALA A 28 5.26 5.95 28.20
CA ALA A 28 4.68 7.29 28.29
C ALA A 28 3.20 7.28 28.66
N TYR A 29 2.48 6.20 28.33
CA TYR A 29 1.09 5.95 28.73
C TYR A 29 0.97 5.22 30.08
N GLY A 30 2.08 5.02 30.80
CA GLY A 30 2.10 4.32 32.08
C GLY A 30 1.95 2.80 31.97
N ILE A 31 2.06 2.23 30.76
CA ILE A 31 1.99 0.78 30.54
C ILE A 31 3.41 0.21 30.47
N ASN A 32 3.70 -0.82 31.25
CA ASN A 32 4.97 -1.52 31.16
C ASN A 32 5.14 -2.12 29.73
N PRO A 33 6.21 -1.79 28.98
CA PRO A 33 6.36 -2.25 27.60
C PRO A 33 6.45 -3.77 27.45
N ILE A 34 7.11 -4.45 28.39
CA ILE A 34 7.25 -5.91 28.36
C ILE A 34 5.88 -6.56 28.54
N HIS A 35 5.07 -6.04 29.48
CA HIS A 35 3.69 -6.47 29.65
C HIS A 35 2.85 -6.23 28.39
N ALA A 36 2.94 -5.03 27.80
CA ALA A 36 2.23 -4.71 26.58
C ALA A 36 2.58 -5.68 25.43
N TYR A 37 3.86 -5.98 25.21
CA TYR A 37 4.28 -6.96 24.20
C TYR A 37 3.81 -8.37 24.51
N ALA A 38 3.84 -8.79 25.77
CA ALA A 38 3.34 -10.10 26.18
C ALA A 38 1.84 -10.23 25.91
N VAL A 39 1.04 -9.22 26.28
CA VAL A 39 -0.41 -9.18 26.01
C VAL A 39 -0.68 -9.19 24.51
N ILE A 40 0.01 -8.34 23.73
CA ILE A 40 -0.18 -8.29 22.27
C ILE A 40 0.13 -9.66 21.64
N ALA A 41 1.25 -10.28 22.00
CA ALA A 41 1.66 -11.56 21.43
C ALA A 41 0.72 -12.70 21.85
N HIS A 42 0.34 -12.75 23.12
CA HIS A 42 -0.59 -13.75 23.65
C HIS A 42 -1.98 -13.59 23.02
N ASP A 43 -2.56 -12.40 23.10
CA ASP A 43 -3.93 -12.18 22.67
C ASP A 43 -4.07 -12.29 21.16
N ALA A 44 -3.12 -11.78 20.37
CA ALA A 44 -3.19 -11.89 18.91
C ALA A 44 -3.05 -13.34 18.41
N LEU A 45 -2.25 -14.18 19.08
CA LEU A 45 -1.93 -15.53 18.58
C LEU A 45 -2.69 -16.67 19.26
N VAL A 46 -3.06 -16.51 20.52
CA VAL A 46 -3.62 -17.59 21.36
C VAL A 46 -5.13 -17.43 21.52
N VAL A 47 -5.64 -16.20 21.60
CA VAL A 47 -7.08 -15.99 21.83
C VAL A 47 -7.87 -16.35 20.56
N PRO A 48 -8.81 -17.32 20.62
CA PRO A 48 -9.52 -17.82 19.44
C PRO A 48 -10.28 -16.76 18.65
N GLY A 49 -10.74 -15.68 19.30
CA GLY A 49 -11.43 -14.58 18.65
C GLY A 49 -10.52 -13.58 17.93
N ALA A 50 -9.26 -13.45 18.35
CA ALA A 50 -8.32 -12.47 17.82
C ALA A 50 -7.45 -13.04 16.68
N PHE A 51 -7.07 -14.32 16.76
CA PHE A 51 -6.28 -14.97 15.71
C PHE A 51 -6.91 -14.84 14.29
N PRO A 52 -8.23 -14.99 14.10
CA PRO A 52 -8.87 -14.78 12.80
C PRO A 52 -8.81 -13.33 12.28
N GLU A 53 -8.68 -12.33 13.15
CA GLU A 53 -8.59 -10.91 12.76
C GLU A 53 -7.27 -10.60 12.02
N ILE A 54 -6.22 -11.39 12.25
CA ILE A 54 -4.99 -11.36 11.46
C ILE A 54 -5.32 -11.59 9.99
N PHE A 55 -6.10 -12.63 9.67
CA PHE A 55 -6.46 -12.97 8.30
C PHE A 55 -7.47 -11.99 7.71
N ARG A 56 -8.42 -11.49 8.51
CA ARG A 56 -9.31 -10.40 8.09
C ARG A 56 -8.49 -9.21 7.58
N SER A 57 -7.52 -8.74 8.35
CA SER A 57 -6.64 -7.62 7.96
C SER A 57 -5.66 -7.98 6.83
N THR A 58 -5.32 -9.26 6.69
CA THR A 58 -4.43 -9.76 5.62
C THR A 58 -5.07 -9.65 4.24
N ILE A 59 -6.37 -9.88 4.13
CA ILE A 59 -7.07 -9.98 2.83
C ILE A 59 -6.96 -8.71 1.98
N PRO A 60 -7.30 -7.50 2.47
CA PRO A 60 -7.18 -6.29 1.67
C PRO A 60 -5.72 -5.99 1.30
N LEU A 61 -4.79 -6.29 2.21
CA LEU A 61 -3.35 -6.12 1.99
C LEU A 61 -2.79 -7.09 0.95
N LEU A 62 -3.27 -8.34 0.94
CA LEU A 62 -2.86 -9.37 0.00
C LEU A 62 -3.36 -9.04 -1.41
N LEU A 63 -4.66 -8.76 -1.55
CA LEU A 63 -5.27 -8.42 -2.84
C LEU A 63 -4.61 -7.19 -3.46
N THR A 64 -4.48 -6.12 -2.69
CA THR A 64 -3.86 -4.88 -3.15
C THR A 64 -2.36 -5.06 -3.39
N GLY A 65 -1.66 -5.76 -2.49
CA GLY A 65 -0.23 -6.00 -2.57
C GLY A 65 0.19 -6.82 -3.79
N VAL A 66 -0.56 -7.86 -4.14
CA VAL A 66 -0.33 -8.64 -5.37
C VAL A 66 -0.45 -7.77 -6.62
N GLY A 67 -1.48 -6.92 -6.67
CA GLY A 67 -1.66 -5.96 -7.76
C GLY A 67 -0.50 -4.96 -7.86
N LEU A 68 0.00 -4.48 -6.72
CA LEU A 68 1.13 -3.55 -6.65
C LEU A 68 2.46 -4.20 -7.04
N VAL A 69 2.68 -5.48 -6.71
CA VAL A 69 3.86 -6.23 -7.19
C VAL A 69 3.92 -6.24 -8.71
N LEU A 70 2.79 -6.39 -9.39
CA LEU A 70 2.73 -6.35 -10.86
C LEU A 70 3.10 -4.95 -11.39
N ALA A 71 2.57 -3.89 -10.78
CA ALA A 71 2.87 -2.50 -11.13
C ALA A 71 4.35 -2.16 -10.97
N PHE A 72 4.95 -2.53 -9.83
CA PHE A 72 6.36 -2.27 -9.55
C PHE A 72 7.30 -3.06 -10.47
N ARG A 73 6.90 -4.27 -10.88
CA ARG A 73 7.63 -5.04 -11.90
C ARG A 73 7.69 -4.35 -13.26
N ALA A 74 6.68 -3.54 -13.60
CA ALA A 74 6.67 -2.71 -14.80
C ALA A 74 7.34 -1.34 -14.62
N GLN A 75 7.97 -1.06 -13.46
CA GLN A 75 8.46 0.26 -13.04
C GLN A 75 7.38 1.35 -13.04
N PHE A 76 6.12 0.98 -12.82
CA PHE A 76 5.03 1.93 -12.67
C PHE A 76 4.65 2.05 -11.18
N TYR A 77 4.84 3.25 -10.61
CA TYR A 77 4.57 3.52 -9.20
C TYR A 77 3.09 3.85 -8.98
N ASN A 78 2.28 2.81 -8.76
CA ASN A 78 0.85 2.97 -8.43
C ASN A 78 0.67 3.31 -6.94
N ILE A 79 0.83 4.58 -6.56
CA ILE A 79 0.51 5.05 -5.19
C ILE A 79 -1.00 5.18 -4.98
N GLY A 80 -1.77 5.10 -6.07
CA GLY A 80 -3.22 5.30 -6.14
C GLY A 80 -4.06 4.12 -5.65
N ALA A 81 -3.43 3.08 -5.10
CA ALA A 81 -4.11 1.85 -4.70
C ALA A 81 -5.18 2.08 -3.62
N GLU A 82 -4.96 3.05 -2.72
CA GLU A 82 -5.95 3.47 -1.72
C GLU A 82 -7.25 3.96 -2.38
N GLY A 83 -7.13 4.87 -3.35
CA GLY A 83 -8.28 5.39 -4.09
C GLY A 83 -8.94 4.35 -4.98
N GLN A 84 -8.16 3.41 -5.54
CA GLN A 84 -8.69 2.30 -6.34
C GLN A 84 -9.48 1.30 -5.48
N LEU A 85 -9.04 1.04 -4.25
CA LEU A 85 -9.78 0.27 -3.26
C LEU A 85 -11.12 0.94 -2.94
N LEU A 86 -11.10 2.25 -2.63
CA LEU A 86 -12.30 3.03 -2.37
C LEU A 86 -13.25 3.08 -3.58
N ALA A 87 -12.72 3.26 -4.79
CA ALA A 87 -13.51 3.24 -6.02
C ALA A 87 -14.17 1.87 -6.26
N GLY A 88 -13.46 0.78 -5.98
CA GLY A 88 -14.03 -0.57 -6.02
C GLY A 88 -15.12 -0.79 -4.98
N ALA A 89 -14.92 -0.31 -3.75
CA ALA A 89 -15.93 -0.31 -2.68
C ALA A 89 -17.19 0.45 -3.10
N VAL A 90 -17.05 1.63 -3.70
CA VAL A 90 -18.16 2.43 -4.24
C VAL A 90 -18.89 1.67 -5.35
N ALA A 91 -18.19 1.10 -6.32
CA ALA A 91 -18.80 0.35 -7.42
C ALA A 91 -19.59 -0.88 -6.91
N ALA A 92 -19.02 -1.63 -5.96
CA ALA A 92 -19.69 -2.77 -5.34
C ALA A 92 -20.94 -2.36 -4.56
N THR A 93 -20.86 -1.26 -3.81
CA THR A 93 -21.99 -0.65 -3.08
C THR A 93 -23.11 -0.24 -4.04
N GLY A 94 -22.75 0.35 -5.19
CA GLY A 94 -23.72 0.75 -6.20
C GLY A 94 -24.49 -0.44 -6.78
N VAL A 95 -23.82 -1.58 -6.96
CA VAL A 95 -24.48 -2.84 -7.35
C VAL A 95 -25.38 -3.35 -6.23
N ALA A 96 -24.89 -3.37 -4.98
CA ALA A 96 -25.62 -3.92 -3.85
C ALA A 96 -26.93 -3.16 -3.53
N LEU A 97 -26.95 -1.83 -3.73
CA LEU A 97 -28.06 -0.97 -3.33
C LEU A 97 -28.94 -0.47 -4.48
N PHE A 98 -28.37 -0.19 -5.66
CA PHE A 98 -29.09 0.54 -6.71
C PHE A 98 -29.35 -0.28 -7.98
N THR A 99 -28.88 -1.54 -8.02
CA THR A 99 -29.06 -2.42 -9.18
C THR A 99 -30.14 -3.47 -8.89
N PRO A 100 -30.97 -3.85 -9.87
CA PRO A 100 -32.00 -4.89 -9.68
C PRO A 100 -31.45 -6.33 -9.63
N VAL A 101 -30.14 -6.53 -9.56
CA VAL A 101 -29.53 -7.88 -9.50
C VAL A 101 -29.83 -8.49 -8.14
N ARG A 102 -30.48 -9.66 -8.15
CA ARG A 102 -30.89 -10.37 -6.93
C ARG A 102 -30.32 -11.79 -6.88
N GLY A 103 -30.24 -12.32 -5.67
CA GLY A 103 -29.87 -13.71 -5.42
C GLY A 103 -28.38 -13.99 -5.66
N PRO A 104 -28.00 -15.21 -6.07
CA PRO A 104 -26.61 -15.64 -6.16
C PRO A 104 -25.73 -14.81 -7.11
N MET A 105 -26.33 -14.09 -8.06
CA MET A 105 -25.59 -13.26 -9.02
C MET A 105 -25.13 -11.92 -8.44
N THR A 106 -25.65 -11.50 -7.29
CA THR A 106 -25.28 -10.22 -6.68
C THR A 106 -23.78 -10.18 -6.37
N LEU A 107 -23.22 -11.22 -5.74
CA LEU A 107 -21.79 -11.26 -5.41
C LEU A 107 -20.88 -11.25 -6.66
N PRO A 108 -21.03 -12.13 -7.67
CA PRO A 108 -20.22 -12.06 -8.89
C PRO A 108 -20.25 -10.69 -9.58
N VAL A 109 -21.43 -10.06 -9.67
CA VAL A 109 -21.56 -8.73 -10.28
C VAL A 109 -20.88 -7.66 -9.41
N MET A 110 -20.98 -7.75 -8.09
CA MET A 110 -20.23 -6.85 -7.18
C MET A 110 -18.71 -7.00 -7.35
N PHE A 111 -18.19 -8.23 -7.46
CA PHE A 111 -16.77 -8.48 -7.72
C PHE A 111 -16.34 -7.89 -9.07
N ALA A 112 -17.13 -8.11 -10.12
CA ALA A 112 -16.85 -7.55 -11.45
C ALA A 112 -16.88 -6.01 -11.43
N ALA A 113 -17.90 -5.42 -10.82
CA ALA A 113 -18.03 -3.97 -10.68
C ALA A 113 -16.90 -3.37 -9.84
N GLY A 114 -16.52 -4.02 -8.74
CA GLY A 114 -15.40 -3.58 -7.90
C GLY A 114 -14.06 -3.63 -8.62
N PHE A 115 -13.79 -4.71 -9.36
CA PHE A 115 -12.60 -4.81 -10.21
C PHE A 115 -12.59 -3.70 -11.27
N VAL A 116 -13.70 -3.51 -11.99
CA VAL A 116 -13.80 -2.47 -13.03
C VAL A 116 -13.68 -1.07 -12.42
N GLY A 117 -14.32 -0.81 -11.28
CA GLY A 117 -14.25 0.48 -10.58
C GLY A 117 -12.82 0.85 -10.20
N GLY A 118 -12.10 -0.08 -9.56
CA GLY A 118 -10.69 0.14 -9.22
C GLY A 118 -9.78 0.26 -10.46
N ALA A 119 -9.99 -0.57 -11.48
CA ALA A 119 -9.22 -0.53 -12.72
C ALA A 119 -9.41 0.79 -13.48
N LEU A 120 -10.65 1.27 -13.62
CA LEU A 120 -10.98 2.54 -14.25
C LEU A 120 -10.43 3.74 -13.46
N TRP A 121 -10.45 3.68 -12.13
CA TRP A 121 -9.86 4.72 -11.30
C TRP A 121 -8.36 4.87 -11.54
N GLY A 122 -7.67 3.75 -11.74
CA GLY A 122 -6.26 3.74 -12.10
C GLY A 122 -5.96 4.14 -13.55
N LEU A 123 -6.94 4.02 -14.45
CA LEU A 123 -6.74 4.29 -15.87
C LEU A 123 -6.39 5.76 -16.15
N LEU A 124 -7.05 6.70 -15.45
CA LEU A 124 -6.84 8.13 -15.64
C LEU A 124 -5.38 8.56 -15.41
N PRO A 125 -4.75 8.31 -14.24
CA PRO A 125 -3.36 8.69 -14.03
C PRO A 125 -2.40 7.96 -14.98
N SER A 126 -2.68 6.71 -15.36
CA SER A 126 -1.86 6.01 -16.35
C SER A 126 -1.94 6.63 -17.75
N LEU A 127 -3.11 7.10 -18.19
CA LEU A 127 -3.25 7.80 -19.46
C LEU A 127 -2.50 9.14 -19.44
N LEU A 128 -2.58 9.89 -18.34
CA LEU A 128 -1.84 11.15 -18.17
C LEU A 128 -0.32 10.92 -18.21
N LYS A 129 0.17 9.87 -17.53
CA LYS A 129 1.59 9.49 -17.62
C LYS A 129 1.98 9.12 -19.06
N LEU A 130 1.20 8.30 -19.74
CA LEU A 130 1.59 7.73 -21.03
C LEU A 130 1.44 8.70 -22.20
N ARG A 131 0.49 9.64 -22.14
CA ARG A 131 0.25 10.63 -23.20
C ARG A 131 0.93 11.96 -22.95
N LEU A 132 0.99 12.40 -21.70
CA LEU A 132 1.46 13.74 -21.32
C LEU A 132 2.74 13.71 -20.48
N ASN A 133 3.30 12.53 -20.22
CA ASN A 133 4.50 12.33 -19.39
C ASN A 133 4.42 12.98 -18.00
N VAL A 134 3.20 13.10 -17.45
CA VAL A 134 2.98 13.62 -16.10
C VAL A 134 3.50 12.63 -15.08
N ASN A 135 4.03 13.12 -13.96
CA ASN A 135 4.51 12.28 -12.86
C ASN A 135 3.37 11.39 -12.30
N GLU A 136 3.54 10.08 -12.44
CA GLU A 136 2.61 9.04 -12.02
C GLU A 136 2.47 8.95 -10.49
N VAL A 137 3.53 9.27 -9.73
CA VAL A 137 3.50 9.27 -8.27
C VAL A 137 2.55 10.36 -7.78
N ILE A 138 2.70 11.58 -8.30
CA ILE A 138 1.89 12.72 -7.90
C ILE A 138 0.43 12.51 -8.34
N THR A 139 0.21 12.14 -9.60
CA THR A 139 -1.16 11.98 -10.12
C THR A 139 -1.93 10.85 -9.43
N THR A 140 -1.30 9.70 -9.20
CA THR A 140 -1.96 8.60 -8.48
C THR A 140 -2.22 8.94 -7.01
N LEU A 141 -1.31 9.67 -6.35
CA LEU A 141 -1.52 10.16 -4.99
C LEU A 141 -2.67 11.18 -4.92
N MET A 142 -2.74 12.12 -5.86
CA MET A 142 -3.83 13.09 -5.93
C MET A 142 -5.20 12.41 -6.14
N MET A 143 -5.24 11.34 -6.95
CA MET A 143 -6.44 10.54 -7.16
C MET A 143 -6.94 9.84 -5.88
N ASN A 144 -6.09 9.59 -4.88
CA ASN A 144 -6.53 9.06 -3.59
C ASN A 144 -7.37 10.08 -2.82
N TYR A 145 -6.93 11.34 -2.77
CA TYR A 145 -7.67 12.39 -2.08
C TYR A 145 -9.02 12.65 -2.75
N ILE A 146 -9.05 12.63 -4.09
CA ILE A 146 -10.31 12.74 -4.84
C ILE A 146 -11.23 11.58 -4.47
N ALA A 147 -10.73 10.33 -4.43
CA ALA A 147 -11.53 9.17 -4.04
C ALA A 147 -12.08 9.30 -2.61
N LEU A 148 -11.24 9.72 -1.67
CA LEU A 148 -11.61 9.92 -0.27
C LEU A 148 -12.77 10.92 -0.16
N TYR A 149 -12.62 12.12 -0.74
CA TYR A 149 -13.69 13.12 -0.69
C TYR A 149 -14.92 12.72 -1.50
N PHE A 150 -14.74 11.96 -2.57
CA PHE A 150 -15.85 11.42 -3.35
C PHE A 150 -16.68 10.43 -2.53
N VAL A 151 -16.05 9.47 -1.83
CA VAL A 151 -16.76 8.54 -0.93
C VAL A 151 -17.43 9.31 0.20
N SER A 152 -16.73 10.25 0.83
CA SER A 152 -17.29 11.09 1.90
C SER A 152 -18.52 11.87 1.44
N TRP A 153 -18.47 12.46 0.25
CA TRP A 153 -19.61 13.14 -0.36
C TRP A 153 -20.78 12.19 -0.63
N LEU A 154 -20.54 10.98 -1.14
CA LEU A 154 -21.60 9.99 -1.40
C LEU A 154 -22.33 9.62 -0.10
N VAL A 155 -21.60 9.26 0.95
CA VAL A 155 -22.20 8.75 2.20
C VAL A 155 -22.83 9.83 3.08
N THR A 156 -22.44 11.10 2.89
CA THR A 156 -23.07 12.26 3.55
C THR A 156 -24.24 12.83 2.74
N GLY A 157 -24.20 12.70 1.42
CA GLY A 157 -25.18 13.24 0.48
C GLY A 157 -26.05 12.16 -0.17
N PRO A 158 -25.89 11.88 -1.47
CA PRO A 158 -26.87 11.15 -2.27
C PRO A 158 -27.07 9.68 -1.87
N TRP A 159 -26.07 9.03 -1.25
CA TRP A 159 -26.15 7.63 -0.86
C TRP A 159 -26.41 7.46 0.64
N ARG A 160 -26.57 8.56 1.40
CA ARG A 160 -26.90 8.49 2.81
C ARG A 160 -28.18 7.66 2.99
N GLY A 161 -28.08 6.59 3.77
CA GLY A 161 -29.17 5.64 3.93
C GLY A 161 -30.41 6.29 4.54
N PRO A 162 -31.59 6.22 3.90
CA PRO A 162 -32.84 6.73 4.48
C PRO A 162 -33.18 6.12 5.84
N SER A 163 -32.73 4.88 6.11
CA SER A 163 -32.96 4.21 7.39
C SER A 163 -32.06 4.74 8.51
N VAL A 164 -31.01 5.48 8.17
CA VAL A 164 -29.94 5.88 9.08
C VAL A 164 -30.14 7.33 9.52
N ARG A 165 -30.57 7.53 10.77
CA ARG A 165 -30.75 8.88 11.34
C ARG A 165 -29.45 9.41 11.93
N GLY A 166 -28.96 10.54 11.43
CA GLY A 166 -27.87 11.31 12.05
C GLY A 166 -26.45 10.80 11.79
N PHE A 167 -26.28 9.71 11.03
CA PHE A 167 -24.97 9.18 10.67
C PHE A 167 -24.70 9.23 9.16
N ALA A 168 -23.43 9.35 8.79
CA ALA A 168 -22.97 9.45 7.41
C ALA A 168 -22.53 8.09 6.86
N TYR A 169 -23.48 7.19 6.64
CA TYR A 169 -23.25 5.92 5.95
C TYR A 169 -24.48 5.46 5.15
N THR A 170 -24.26 4.52 4.24
CA THR A 170 -25.31 3.93 3.40
C THR A 170 -26.20 2.95 4.18
N ASP A 171 -27.36 2.61 3.63
CA ASP A 171 -28.18 1.53 4.16
C ASP A 171 -27.40 0.20 4.16
N GLN A 172 -27.81 -0.70 5.06
CA GLN A 172 -27.22 -2.03 5.11
C GLN A 172 -27.54 -2.80 3.82
N PHE A 173 -26.54 -3.49 3.30
CA PHE A 173 -26.68 -4.31 2.10
C PHE A 173 -27.68 -5.44 2.33
N PRO A 174 -28.43 -5.86 1.30
CA PRO A 174 -29.25 -7.05 1.39
C PRO A 174 -28.39 -8.28 1.69
N ALA A 175 -28.94 -9.27 2.40
CA ALA A 175 -28.18 -10.47 2.80
C ALA A 175 -27.54 -11.22 1.61
N ALA A 176 -28.12 -11.15 0.42
CA ALA A 176 -27.56 -11.73 -0.81
C ALA A 176 -26.25 -11.06 -1.27
N ALA A 177 -25.96 -9.85 -0.79
CA ALA A 177 -24.72 -9.10 -1.04
C ALA A 177 -23.67 -9.29 0.07
N TRP A 178 -23.93 -10.13 1.08
CA TRP A 178 -22.97 -10.40 2.14
C TRP A 178 -22.05 -11.55 1.74
N LEU A 179 -20.76 -11.37 1.96
CA LEU A 179 -19.79 -12.43 1.71
C LEU A 179 -19.93 -13.54 2.75
N PRO A 180 -19.92 -14.82 2.35
CA PRO A 180 -19.90 -15.92 3.29
C PRO A 180 -18.61 -15.88 4.11
N LEU A 181 -18.76 -16.02 5.42
CA LEU A 181 -17.68 -16.04 6.39
C LEU A 181 -17.32 -17.48 6.78
N ILE A 182 -16.09 -17.71 7.23
CA ILE A 182 -15.75 -18.97 7.92
C ILE A 182 -16.50 -18.96 9.27
N PRO A 183 -17.29 -20.01 9.60
CA PRO A 183 -18.10 -20.06 10.81
C PRO A 183 -17.30 -19.73 12.08
N GLY A 184 -17.87 -18.86 12.93
CA GLY A 184 -17.21 -18.41 14.16
C GLY A 184 -16.11 -17.37 13.96
N THR A 185 -15.90 -16.87 12.74
CA THR A 185 -14.88 -15.84 12.44
C THR A 185 -15.44 -14.73 11.56
N ARG A 186 -14.66 -13.65 11.41
CA ARG A 186 -14.93 -12.56 10.45
C ARG A 186 -14.10 -12.68 9.17
N ILE A 187 -13.58 -13.87 8.89
CA ILE A 187 -12.82 -14.15 7.68
C ILE A 187 -13.80 -14.42 6.54
N HIS A 188 -13.87 -13.50 5.59
CA HIS A 188 -14.55 -13.72 4.32
C HIS A 188 -13.69 -14.63 3.43
N TRP A 189 -14.02 -15.92 3.40
CA TRP A 189 -13.23 -16.93 2.69
C TRP A 189 -13.14 -16.71 1.17
N PRO A 190 -14.14 -16.17 0.44
CA PRO A 190 -14.04 -16.04 -1.01
C PRO A 190 -12.95 -15.05 -1.43
N THR A 191 -12.81 -13.94 -0.70
CA THR A 191 -11.80 -12.90 -0.97
C THR A 191 -10.41 -13.33 -0.51
N LEU A 192 -10.30 -14.11 0.57
CA LEU A 192 -9.04 -14.76 0.95
C LEU A 192 -8.59 -15.73 -0.15
N ALA A 193 -9.48 -16.62 -0.59
CA ALA A 193 -9.21 -17.56 -1.67
C ALA A 193 -8.82 -16.82 -2.96
N LEU A 194 -9.54 -15.74 -3.30
CA LEU A 194 -9.22 -14.88 -4.44
C LEU A 194 -7.83 -14.26 -4.31
N GLY A 195 -7.44 -13.78 -3.13
CA GLY A 195 -6.11 -13.26 -2.87
C GLY A 195 -5.00 -14.29 -3.09
N VAL A 196 -5.20 -15.52 -2.61
CA VAL A 196 -4.24 -16.63 -2.83
C VAL A 196 -4.16 -17.01 -4.30
N VAL A 197 -5.32 -17.14 -4.97
CA VAL A 197 -5.40 -17.46 -6.41
C VAL A 197 -4.75 -16.36 -7.24
N LEU A 198 -4.97 -15.08 -6.92
CA LEU A 198 -4.32 -13.97 -7.60
C LEU A 198 -2.81 -13.95 -7.36
N ALA A 199 -2.33 -14.22 -6.14
CA ALA A 199 -0.90 -14.32 -5.86
C ALA A 199 -0.22 -15.42 -6.71
N ALA A 200 -0.83 -16.61 -6.75
CA ALA A 200 -0.37 -17.72 -7.58
C ALA A 200 -0.46 -17.40 -9.09
N GLY A 201 -1.59 -16.85 -9.52
CA GLY A 201 -1.85 -16.44 -10.89
C GLY A 201 -0.86 -15.38 -11.38
N CYS A 202 -0.58 -14.35 -10.58
CA CYS A 202 0.42 -13.33 -10.88
C CYS A 202 1.84 -13.91 -10.91
N ALA A 203 2.15 -14.89 -10.05
CA ALA A 203 3.44 -15.58 -10.08
C ALA A 203 3.62 -16.36 -11.40
N VAL A 204 2.59 -17.09 -11.83
CA VAL A 204 2.58 -17.81 -13.12
C VAL A 204 2.59 -16.82 -14.29
N LEU A 205 1.79 -15.76 -14.24
CA LEU A 205 1.74 -14.72 -15.27
C LEU A 205 3.12 -14.13 -15.48
N LEU A 206 3.76 -13.67 -14.40
CA LEU A 206 5.12 -13.13 -14.45
C LEU A 206 6.07 -14.18 -15.00
N ALA A 207 6.13 -15.39 -14.43
CA ALA A 207 7.14 -16.39 -14.78
C ALA A 207 6.98 -17.03 -16.18
N ARG A 208 5.75 -17.26 -16.63
CA ARG A 208 5.45 -18.20 -17.73
C ARG A 208 4.70 -17.60 -18.93
N THR A 209 4.35 -16.31 -18.93
CA THR A 209 3.56 -15.71 -20.03
C THR A 209 4.32 -14.65 -20.82
N ARG A 210 3.85 -14.39 -22.04
CA ARG A 210 4.37 -13.29 -22.90
C ARG A 210 4.18 -11.91 -22.26
N LEU A 211 3.04 -11.70 -21.60
CA LEU A 211 2.78 -10.46 -20.87
C LEU A 211 3.77 -10.31 -19.70
N GLY A 212 4.00 -11.38 -18.93
CA GLY A 212 5.00 -11.37 -17.86
C GLY A 212 6.42 -11.09 -18.35
N PHE A 213 6.80 -11.64 -19.50
CA PHE A 213 8.06 -11.31 -20.16
C PHE A 213 8.13 -9.83 -20.53
N ALA A 214 7.10 -9.29 -21.19
CA ALA A 214 7.03 -7.88 -21.57
C ALA A 214 7.13 -6.94 -20.35
N ILE A 215 6.44 -7.27 -19.26
CA ILE A 215 6.47 -6.52 -18.00
C ILE A 215 7.89 -6.47 -17.43
N ARG A 216 8.57 -7.63 -17.33
CA ARG A 216 9.94 -7.69 -16.79
C ARG A 216 10.94 -6.92 -17.65
N VAL A 217 10.92 -7.16 -18.96
CA VAL A 217 11.88 -6.51 -19.88
C VAL A 217 11.68 -5.00 -19.87
N GLN A 218 10.43 -4.53 -19.90
CA GLN A 218 10.12 -3.11 -19.79
C GLN A 218 10.58 -2.51 -18.46
N GLY A 219 10.40 -3.20 -17.35
CA GLY A 219 10.83 -2.73 -16.04
C GLY A 219 12.35 -2.75 -15.85
N GLU A 220 13.07 -3.68 -16.47
CA GLU A 220 14.53 -3.77 -16.37
C GLU A 220 15.24 -2.81 -17.33
N ASN A 221 14.79 -2.73 -18.58
CA ASN A 221 15.35 -1.82 -19.57
C ASN A 221 14.27 -1.38 -20.59
N PRO A 222 13.70 -0.18 -20.42
CA PRO A 222 12.70 0.38 -21.34
C PRO A 222 13.19 0.51 -22.79
N GLU A 223 14.48 0.78 -23.02
CA GLU A 223 15.05 0.91 -24.36
C GLU A 223 15.14 -0.44 -25.06
N ALA A 224 15.62 -1.47 -24.36
CA ALA A 224 15.64 -2.85 -24.86
C ALA A 224 14.22 -3.35 -25.15
N ALA A 225 13.25 -2.99 -24.30
CA ALA A 225 11.85 -3.30 -24.53
C ALA A 225 11.33 -2.70 -25.85
N ARG A 226 11.67 -1.44 -26.14
CA ARG A 226 11.31 -0.78 -27.41
C ARG A 226 11.99 -1.44 -28.61
N TYR A 227 13.26 -1.84 -28.47
CA TYR A 227 14.00 -2.50 -29.54
C TYR A 227 13.40 -3.85 -29.95
N VAL A 228 12.89 -4.62 -28.98
CA VAL A 228 12.22 -5.91 -29.22
C VAL A 228 10.72 -5.74 -29.55
N GLY A 229 10.24 -4.50 -29.73
CA GLY A 229 8.88 -4.21 -30.17
C GLY A 229 7.80 -4.28 -29.07
N ILE A 230 8.18 -4.26 -27.79
CA ILE A 230 7.23 -4.23 -26.68
C ILE A 230 6.56 -2.85 -26.63
N ASN A 231 5.23 -2.84 -26.70
CA ASN A 231 4.45 -1.61 -26.59
C ASN A 231 4.28 -1.20 -25.12
N ALA A 232 5.09 -0.24 -24.68
CA ALA A 232 5.07 0.26 -23.30
C ALA A 232 3.69 0.77 -22.86
N LEU A 233 2.95 1.43 -23.76
CA LEU A 233 1.63 1.96 -23.45
C LEU A 233 0.64 0.82 -23.14
N ARG A 234 0.59 -0.22 -23.98
CA ARG A 234 -0.31 -1.36 -23.75
C ARG A 234 0.06 -2.12 -22.49
N THR A 235 1.35 -2.38 -22.27
CA THR A 235 1.82 -3.12 -21.10
C THR A 235 1.53 -2.35 -19.81
N THR A 236 1.86 -1.06 -19.74
CA THR A 236 1.61 -0.23 -18.55
C THR A 236 0.11 -0.10 -18.25
N LEU A 237 -0.73 0.10 -19.27
CA LEU A 237 -2.18 0.17 -19.08
C LEU A 237 -2.74 -1.16 -18.55
N LEU A 238 -2.36 -2.30 -19.15
CA LEU A 238 -2.82 -3.61 -18.68
C LEU A 238 -2.39 -3.88 -17.24
N VAL A 239 -1.14 -3.55 -16.90
CA VAL A 239 -0.62 -3.69 -15.54
C VAL A 239 -1.39 -2.81 -14.56
N MET A 240 -1.70 -1.57 -14.94
CA MET A 240 -2.50 -0.68 -14.09
C MET A 240 -3.92 -1.20 -13.89
N LEU A 241 -4.58 -1.67 -14.95
CA LEU A 241 -5.93 -2.23 -14.85
C LEU A 241 -5.96 -3.44 -13.92
N LEU A 242 -4.95 -4.33 -14.00
CA LEU A 242 -4.83 -5.47 -13.10
C LEU A 242 -4.51 -5.04 -11.67
N SER A 243 -3.62 -4.06 -11.49
CA SER A 243 -3.22 -3.53 -10.18
C SER A 243 -4.39 -2.85 -9.47
N GLY A 244 -5.04 -1.90 -10.14
CA GLY A 244 -6.20 -1.18 -9.61
C GLY A 244 -7.44 -2.05 -9.51
N GLY A 245 -7.62 -3.01 -10.41
CA GLY A 245 -8.67 -4.01 -10.27
C GLY A 245 -8.49 -4.87 -9.03
N ALA A 246 -7.26 -5.35 -8.74
CA ALA A 246 -6.97 -6.10 -7.53
C ALA A 246 -7.18 -5.28 -6.24
N ALA A 247 -6.83 -3.99 -6.26
CA ALA A 247 -7.16 -3.06 -5.18
C ALA A 247 -8.68 -2.88 -5.04
N GLY A 248 -9.41 -2.73 -6.15
CA GLY A 248 -10.87 -2.63 -6.15
C GLY A 248 -11.56 -3.87 -5.60
N LEU A 249 -11.00 -5.06 -5.84
CA LEU A 249 -11.45 -6.32 -5.24
C LEU A 249 -11.27 -6.36 -3.72
N ALA A 250 -10.20 -5.74 -3.19
CA ALA A 250 -10.05 -5.55 -1.74
C ALA A 250 -11.20 -4.70 -1.18
N GLY A 251 -11.59 -3.63 -1.90
CA GLY A 251 -12.70 -2.76 -1.54
C GLY A 251 -14.03 -3.51 -1.46
N VAL A 252 -14.29 -4.44 -2.39
CA VAL A 252 -15.46 -5.34 -2.35
C VAL A 252 -15.47 -6.15 -1.05
N GLY A 253 -14.31 -6.71 -0.66
CA GLY A 253 -14.16 -7.50 0.56
C GLY A 253 -14.52 -6.71 1.82
N GLU A 254 -14.04 -5.48 1.95
CA GLU A 254 -14.33 -4.62 3.10
C GLU A 254 -15.83 -4.29 3.20
N VAL A 255 -16.45 -3.81 2.11
CA VAL A 255 -17.86 -3.40 2.16
C VAL A 255 -18.82 -4.58 2.24
N ALA A 256 -18.52 -5.70 1.57
CA ALA A 256 -19.43 -6.85 1.49
C ALA A 256 -19.18 -7.91 2.56
N GLY A 257 -18.00 -7.96 3.19
CA GLY A 257 -17.64 -8.98 4.17
C GLY A 257 -17.47 -8.46 5.60
N VAL A 258 -17.03 -7.21 5.76
CA VAL A 258 -16.76 -6.64 7.09
C VAL A 258 -17.88 -5.70 7.51
N HIS A 259 -18.18 -4.70 6.69
CA HIS A 259 -19.08 -3.61 7.06
C HIS A 259 -20.53 -3.86 6.68
N HIS A 260 -20.78 -4.60 5.59
CA HIS A 260 -22.10 -4.79 4.98
C HIS A 260 -22.79 -3.48 4.59
N LYS A 261 -22.02 -2.42 4.40
CA LYS A 261 -22.43 -1.08 3.98
C LYS A 261 -21.18 -0.27 3.63
N LEU A 262 -21.37 0.79 2.86
CA LEU A 262 -20.33 1.80 2.66
C LEU A 262 -20.35 2.82 3.81
N LEU A 263 -19.20 2.97 4.45
CA LEU A 263 -18.93 3.88 5.56
C LEU A 263 -18.08 5.07 5.10
N ASP A 264 -17.67 5.94 6.05
CA ASP A 264 -16.64 6.95 5.80
C ASP A 264 -15.38 6.29 5.20
N PRO A 265 -14.70 6.93 4.23
CA PRO A 265 -13.51 6.37 3.58
C PRO A 265 -12.44 5.87 4.56
N ASN A 266 -12.22 6.57 5.69
CA ASN A 266 -11.20 6.16 6.67
C ASN A 266 -11.61 4.94 7.48
N GLN A 267 -12.89 4.56 7.45
CA GLN A 267 -13.40 3.35 8.09
C GLN A 267 -13.42 2.17 7.13
N VAL A 268 -13.68 2.43 5.84
CA VAL A 268 -13.61 1.41 4.78
C VAL A 268 -12.17 0.97 4.53
N SER A 269 -11.23 1.92 4.54
CA SER A 269 -9.81 1.63 4.43
C SER A 269 -9.04 2.31 5.55
N LEU A 270 -8.42 1.50 6.40
CA LEU A 270 -7.52 1.93 7.47
C LEU A 270 -6.11 2.22 6.92
N GLY A 271 -6.04 2.81 5.72
CA GLY A 271 -4.80 2.99 4.96
C GLY A 271 -4.26 1.69 4.35
N TYR A 272 -5.12 0.72 4.05
CA TYR A 272 -4.70 -0.58 3.51
C TYR A 272 -3.95 -0.45 2.18
N GLY A 273 -4.35 0.47 1.31
CA GLY A 273 -3.67 0.73 0.03
C GLY A 273 -2.28 1.30 0.22
N TYR A 274 -2.08 2.21 1.18
CA TYR A 274 -0.75 2.71 1.52
C TYR A 274 0.15 1.62 2.12
N THR A 275 -0.40 0.83 3.04
CA THR A 275 0.32 -0.29 3.65
C THR A 275 0.67 -1.37 2.63
N ALA A 276 -0.21 -1.63 1.66
CA ALA A 276 0.02 -2.60 0.60
C ALA A 276 1.22 -2.27 -0.30
N ILE A 277 1.61 -0.99 -0.42
CA ILE A 277 2.86 -0.57 -1.10
C ILE A 277 4.07 -1.22 -0.41
N ILE A 278 4.06 -1.21 0.92
CA ILE A 278 5.15 -1.77 1.73
C ILE A 278 5.14 -3.29 1.63
N VAL A 279 3.97 -3.91 1.68
CA VAL A 279 3.77 -5.36 1.46
C VAL A 279 4.37 -5.79 0.11
N ALA A 280 4.09 -5.04 -0.95
CA ALA A 280 4.58 -5.31 -2.30
C ALA A 280 6.10 -5.06 -2.45
N TRP A 281 6.63 -4.01 -1.81
CA TRP A 281 8.08 -3.77 -1.77
C TRP A 281 8.83 -4.87 -1.03
N LEU A 282 8.35 -5.28 0.14
CA LEU A 282 8.97 -6.36 0.92
C LEU A 282 8.89 -7.71 0.20
N ALA A 283 7.88 -7.90 -0.66
CA ALA A 283 7.77 -9.06 -1.54
C ALA A 283 8.82 -9.07 -2.68
N ARG A 284 9.58 -7.98 -2.89
CA ARG A 284 10.72 -7.88 -3.82
C ARG A 284 10.40 -8.37 -5.24
N GLY A 285 9.21 -8.04 -5.71
CA GLY A 285 8.73 -8.42 -7.03
C GLY A 285 8.32 -9.90 -7.17
N GLN A 286 8.31 -10.69 -6.09
CA GLN A 286 7.80 -12.06 -6.09
C GLN A 286 6.35 -12.07 -5.64
N ALA A 287 5.41 -12.38 -6.54
CA ALA A 287 3.98 -12.35 -6.21
C ALA A 287 3.63 -13.31 -5.06
N LEU A 288 4.22 -14.51 -4.98
CA LEU A 288 3.98 -15.44 -3.87
C LEU A 288 4.49 -14.93 -2.51
N ALA A 289 5.54 -14.10 -2.49
CA ALA A 289 6.05 -13.54 -1.23
C ALA A 289 5.03 -12.59 -0.58
N THR A 290 4.06 -12.07 -1.33
CA THR A 290 2.96 -11.25 -0.78
C THR A 290 2.09 -12.00 0.21
N LEU A 291 1.99 -13.33 0.12
CA LEU A 291 1.25 -14.13 1.10
C LEU A 291 1.87 -13.98 2.49
N ILE A 292 3.20 -14.01 2.56
CA ILE A 292 3.94 -13.90 3.81
C ILE A 292 3.93 -12.45 4.28
N THR A 293 4.24 -11.51 3.39
CA THR A 293 4.33 -10.09 3.79
C THR A 293 2.97 -9.50 4.13
N ALA A 294 1.89 -9.84 3.44
CA ALA A 294 0.55 -9.39 3.80
C ALA A 294 0.10 -9.96 5.15
N THR A 295 0.41 -11.23 5.43
CA THR A 295 0.07 -11.86 6.73
C THR A 295 0.83 -11.23 7.88
N LEU A 296 2.12 -10.90 7.68
CA LEU A 296 2.92 -10.16 8.66
C LEU A 296 2.28 -8.81 9.01
N PHE A 297 1.77 -8.10 8.01
CA PHE A 297 1.10 -6.82 8.23
C PHE A 297 -0.32 -6.98 8.78
N GLY A 298 -1.01 -8.06 8.44
CA GLY A 298 -2.27 -8.44 9.08
C GLY A 298 -2.09 -8.66 10.59
N LEU A 299 -0.97 -9.25 11.00
CA LEU A 299 -0.61 -9.39 12.41
C LEU A 299 -0.37 -8.03 13.09
N ILE A 300 0.35 -7.12 12.42
CA ILE A 300 0.60 -5.76 12.94
C ILE A 300 -0.73 -5.00 13.11
N TYR A 301 -1.63 -5.07 12.13
CA TYR A 301 -2.96 -4.43 12.22
C TYR A 301 -3.82 -5.04 13.33
N SER A 302 -3.89 -6.38 13.40
CA SER A 302 -4.63 -7.08 14.47
C SER A 302 -4.06 -6.80 15.86
N SER A 303 -2.75 -6.56 15.97
CA SER A 303 -2.12 -6.13 17.23
C SER A 303 -2.60 -4.75 17.67
N GLY A 304 -2.91 -3.86 16.71
CA GLY A 304 -3.53 -2.57 17.00
C GLY A 304 -4.93 -2.70 17.60
N ASP A 305 -5.71 -3.68 17.15
CA ASP A 305 -7.04 -3.97 17.72
C ASP A 305 -6.92 -4.51 19.16
N VAL A 306 -5.96 -5.42 19.40
CA VAL A 306 -5.64 -5.93 20.75
C VAL A 306 -5.21 -4.79 21.68
N MET A 307 -4.40 -3.85 21.20
CA MET A 307 -4.01 -2.67 21.99
C MET A 307 -5.21 -1.80 22.38
N GLN A 308 -6.20 -1.66 21.50
CA GLN A 308 -7.41 -0.90 21.82
C GLN A 308 -8.30 -1.61 22.84
N VAL A 309 -8.45 -2.93 22.71
CA VAL A 309 -9.37 -3.70 23.54
C VAL A 309 -8.74 -4.09 24.88
N SER A 310 -7.56 -4.75 24.85
CA SER A 310 -6.92 -5.31 26.04
C SER A 310 -6.11 -4.27 26.83
N LEU A 311 -5.45 -3.34 26.15
CA LEU A 311 -4.64 -2.28 26.79
C LEU A 311 -5.40 -0.94 26.92
N GLN A 312 -6.66 -0.88 26.48
CA GLN A 312 -7.51 0.31 26.49
C GLN A 312 -6.85 1.56 25.87
N MET A 313 -5.96 1.34 24.89
CA MET A 313 -5.25 2.43 24.24
C MET A 313 -6.14 3.14 23.21
N PRO A 314 -6.10 4.48 23.13
CA PRO A 314 -6.81 5.21 22.09
C PRO A 314 -6.35 4.78 20.69
N PHE A 315 -7.29 4.73 19.73
CA PHE A 315 -7.01 4.38 18.32
C PHE A 315 -5.80 5.13 17.75
N ARG A 316 -5.65 6.43 18.06
CA ARG A 316 -4.53 7.24 17.57
C ARG A 316 -3.15 6.70 18.01
N VAL A 317 -3.04 6.15 19.22
CA VAL A 317 -1.79 5.55 19.72
C VAL A 317 -1.45 4.31 18.91
N THR A 318 -2.47 3.49 18.60
CA THR A 318 -2.29 2.29 17.76
C THR A 318 -1.90 2.63 16.33
N SER A 319 -2.41 3.73 15.77
CA SER A 319 -1.96 4.25 14.47
C SER A 319 -0.49 4.69 14.50
N VAL A 320 -0.05 5.35 15.58
CA VAL A 320 1.37 5.74 15.75
C VAL A 320 2.26 4.50 15.90
N PHE A 321 1.83 3.50 16.67
CA PHE A 321 2.54 2.23 16.81
C PHE A 321 2.74 1.54 15.46
N ASN A 322 1.66 1.36 14.69
CA ASN A 322 1.73 0.80 13.35
C ASN A 322 2.66 1.66 12.48
N GLY A 323 2.46 2.98 12.42
CA GLY A 323 3.28 3.91 11.65
C GLY A 323 4.78 3.86 11.99
N LEU A 324 5.14 3.71 13.26
CA LEU A 324 6.54 3.55 13.69
C LEU A 324 7.14 2.24 13.20
N ILE A 325 6.42 1.11 13.35
CA ILE A 325 6.88 -0.17 12.83
C ILE A 325 7.12 -0.08 11.32
N LEU A 326 6.19 0.54 10.59
CA LEU A 326 6.32 0.76 9.15
C LEU A 326 7.51 1.65 8.81
N PHE A 327 7.67 2.76 9.53
CA PHE A 327 8.76 3.72 9.34
C PHE A 327 10.13 3.07 9.54
N PHE A 328 10.32 2.31 10.61
CA PHE A 328 11.59 1.62 10.86
C PHE A 328 11.83 0.50 9.86
N LEU A 329 10.80 -0.27 9.48
CA LEU A 329 10.92 -1.34 8.51
C LEU A 329 11.38 -0.80 7.15
N ILE A 330 10.75 0.27 6.65
CA ILE A 330 11.13 0.93 5.39
C ILE A 330 12.48 1.63 5.52
N GLY A 331 12.62 2.45 6.57
CA GLY A 331 13.80 3.28 6.80
C GLY A 331 15.08 2.45 6.92
N SER A 332 14.98 1.23 7.44
CA SER A 332 16.11 0.32 7.57
C SER A 332 16.75 -0.07 6.24
N GLU A 333 15.97 -0.25 5.17
CA GLU A 333 16.51 -0.65 3.87
C GLU A 333 17.42 0.45 3.30
N ARG A 334 17.08 1.72 3.51
CA ARG A 334 17.88 2.88 3.05
C ARG A 334 18.97 3.25 4.05
N LEU A 335 18.64 3.46 5.33
CA LEU A 335 19.60 3.92 6.34
C LEU A 335 20.75 2.94 6.54
N LEU A 336 20.49 1.64 6.42
CA LEU A 336 21.53 0.61 6.57
C LEU A 336 22.33 0.36 5.28
N ALA A 337 21.90 0.92 4.15
CA ALA A 337 22.67 0.93 2.90
C ALA A 337 23.77 2.01 2.91
N TYR A 338 23.56 3.11 3.64
CA TYR A 338 24.56 4.17 3.77
C TYR A 338 25.55 3.87 4.90
N ARG A 339 26.85 3.86 4.56
CA ARG A 339 27.92 3.88 5.56
C ARG A 339 28.19 5.34 5.91
N VAL A 340 27.84 5.74 7.14
CA VAL A 340 28.26 7.04 7.68
C VAL A 340 29.79 7.05 7.75
N ARG A 341 30.41 7.78 6.83
CA ARG A 341 31.85 8.09 6.87
C ARG A 341 31.97 9.51 7.38
N TRP A 342 32.50 9.66 8.60
CA TRP A 342 32.93 10.96 9.09
C TRP A 342 34.09 11.42 8.21
N ALA A 343 33.88 12.49 7.44
CA ALA A 343 34.96 13.10 6.67
C ALA A 343 35.96 13.74 7.64
N PRO A 344 37.29 13.57 7.45
CA PRO A 344 38.27 14.39 8.15
C PRO A 344 37.96 15.87 7.90
N ARG A 345 38.06 16.68 8.95
CA ARG A 345 37.91 18.14 8.84
C ARG A 345 38.81 18.63 7.70
N PRO A 346 38.29 19.38 6.71
CA PRO A 346 39.13 19.93 5.65
C PRO A 346 40.28 20.71 6.30
N ALA A 347 41.51 20.47 5.85
CA ALA A 347 42.63 21.30 6.27
C ALA A 347 42.28 22.78 6.00
N PRO A 348 42.70 23.72 6.86
CA PRO A 348 42.51 25.15 6.60
C PRO A 348 42.99 25.44 5.18
N ALA A 349 42.14 26.07 4.36
CA ALA A 349 42.54 26.47 3.02
C ALA A 349 43.76 27.40 3.14
N ASP A 350 44.79 27.14 2.33
CA ASP A 350 45.91 28.06 2.22
C ASP A 350 45.37 29.45 1.88
N PRO A 351 45.89 30.52 2.52
CA PRO A 351 45.46 31.87 2.22
C PRO A 351 45.59 32.12 0.71
N PRO A 352 44.60 32.75 0.07
CA PRO A 352 44.64 33.00 -1.37
C PRO A 352 45.94 33.73 -1.71
N ALA A 353 46.64 33.24 -2.73
CA ALA A 353 47.87 33.87 -3.21
C ALA A 353 47.61 35.36 -3.44
N PRO A 354 48.50 36.26 -2.99
CA PRO A 354 48.32 37.69 -3.16
C PRO A 354 48.04 37.97 -4.64
N ALA A 355 46.95 38.70 -4.90
CA ALA A 355 46.52 39.04 -6.25
C ALA A 355 47.72 39.63 -7.01
N ALA A 356 48.08 39.01 -8.14
CA ALA A 356 49.13 39.51 -9.01
C ALA A 356 48.82 40.98 -9.31
N ALA A 357 49.77 41.86 -8.98
CA ALA A 357 49.62 43.28 -9.23
C ALA A 357 49.25 43.49 -10.71
N PRO A 358 48.26 44.35 -11.02
CA PRO A 358 47.90 44.59 -12.41
C PRO A 358 49.15 45.04 -13.16
N HIS A 359 49.45 44.35 -14.27
CA HIS A 359 50.52 44.73 -15.20
C HIS A 359 50.35 46.22 -15.52
N ARG A 360 51.27 47.05 -15.01
CA ARG A 360 51.43 48.40 -15.54
C ARG A 360 51.86 48.23 -17.00
N PRO A 361 51.16 48.79 -17.98
CA PRO A 361 51.74 48.90 -19.31
C PRO A 361 53.01 49.74 -19.14
N SER A 362 54.15 49.17 -19.49
CA SER A 362 55.39 49.92 -19.67
C SER A 362 55.12 50.97 -20.74
N GLY A 363 55.02 52.23 -20.33
CA GLY A 363 55.02 53.34 -21.25
C GLY A 363 56.34 53.40 -22.00
N GLU A 364 56.25 53.98 -23.19
CA GLU A 364 57.30 54.81 -23.77
C GLU A 364 58.55 54.06 -24.27
N GLU A 365 58.45 53.52 -25.48
CA GLU A 365 59.53 53.77 -26.44
C GLU A 365 59.32 55.19 -26.99
N GLN A 366 60.16 56.09 -26.51
CA GLN A 366 60.39 57.41 -27.05
C GLN A 366 60.89 57.29 -28.49
N TRP A 367 60.25 58.03 -29.39
CA TRP A 367 61.01 58.78 -30.38
C TRP A 367 61.27 60.15 -29.77
N GLU A 368 62.56 60.49 -29.73
CA GLU A 368 63.24 61.74 -29.29
C GLU A 368 63.70 61.83 -27.83
#